data_AF-A0A285PR58-F1
#
_entry.id   AF-A0A285PR58-F1
#
_cell.length_a   1.000
_cell.length_b   1.000
_cell.length_c   1.000
_cell.angle_alpha   90.00
_cell.angle_beta   90.00
_cell.angle_gamma   90.00
#
_symmetry.space_group_name_H-M   'P 1'
#
loop_
_entity.id
_entity.type
_entity.pdbx_description
1 polymer ?
#
loop_
_entity_poly.entity_id
_entity_poly.type
_entity_poly.pdbx_seq_one_letter_code
_entity_poly.pdbx_strand_id
1 'polypeptide(L)'
;MLHAQKMDIRFLLVRPVMIRKKKKLLQRVIPKELEYTGDTYCRICKTLLEEGKILPKLEHQWNDGTVTKRATYETAGELTYRCRKCAAKRIISIEKLAYPKAGTSYTISGNEYKVSKPGAEVILVKTSKTTKNVTVPAQIYAQGITYKVTSIGAKAFNNNKKLTKVTIGTNIVKINSNAFFNCKNLKTVTIKSVHLTGKTANKKAFKNAHKKLVIRVPKKVKRIYKKIFKGLKVK
;
A
#
# COMPACT_ATOMS: atom_id res chain seq x y z
N MET A 1 -3.77 -42.16 -36.50
CA MET A 1 -4.47 -43.22 -35.74
C MET A 1 -3.84 -43.30 -34.36
N LEU A 2 -4.69 -43.28 -33.32
CA LEU A 2 -4.58 -43.94 -32.00
C LEU A 2 -3.21 -44.01 -31.27
N HIS A 3 -3.06 -43.88 -29.95
CA HIS A 3 -3.98 -43.70 -28.83
C HIS A 3 -3.15 -43.39 -27.58
N ALA A 4 -3.81 -42.82 -26.58
CA ALA A 4 -3.33 -42.46 -25.26
C ALA A 4 -2.75 -43.64 -24.44
N GLN A 5 -1.71 -43.34 -23.64
CA GLN A 5 -1.22 -44.20 -22.56
C GLN A 5 -2.22 -44.20 -21.38
N LYS A 6 -2.77 -45.37 -21.09
CA LYS A 6 -3.32 -45.74 -19.76
C LYS A 6 -2.18 -46.38 -18.96
N MET A 7 -1.99 -45.95 -17.71
CA MET A 7 -1.25 -46.72 -16.71
C MET A 7 -2.21 -47.21 -15.63
N ASP A 8 -1.97 -48.47 -15.30
CA ASP A 8 -2.81 -49.47 -14.67
C ASP A 8 -2.47 -49.56 -13.17
N ILE A 9 -3.48 -49.64 -12.30
CA ILE A 9 -3.30 -49.95 -10.88
C ILE A 9 -4.04 -51.26 -10.60
N ARG A 10 -3.25 -52.34 -10.56
CA ARG A 10 -3.63 -53.67 -10.11
C ARG A 10 -4.02 -53.65 -8.62
N PHE A 11 -5.28 -53.98 -8.32
CA PHE A 11 -5.71 -54.38 -6.99
C PHE A 11 -5.56 -55.89 -6.84
N LEU A 12 -4.66 -56.31 -5.93
CA LEU A 12 -4.55 -57.69 -5.45
C LEU A 12 -5.57 -57.94 -4.33
N LEU A 13 -6.21 -59.10 -4.42
CA LEU A 13 -7.16 -59.69 -3.47
C LEU A 13 -6.49 -60.02 -2.12
N VAL A 14 -7.17 -59.72 -1.00
CA VAL A 14 -7.18 -60.61 0.17
C VAL A 14 -8.57 -60.60 0.84
N ARG A 15 -9.05 -61.81 1.12
CA ARG A 15 -10.34 -62.21 1.69
C ARG A 15 -10.45 -61.97 3.22
N PRO A 16 -11.65 -62.14 3.83
CA PRO A 16 -12.05 -61.45 5.06
C PRO A 16 -11.75 -62.23 6.34
N VAL A 17 -11.57 -61.52 7.45
CA VAL A 17 -11.68 -62.09 8.80
C VAL A 17 -12.92 -61.51 9.46
N MET A 18 -13.90 -62.37 9.73
CA MET A 18 -15.05 -62.07 10.56
C MET A 18 -14.58 -61.82 12.01
N ILE A 19 -14.85 -60.63 12.54
CA ILE A 19 -14.89 -60.40 13.98
C ILE A 19 -16.22 -59.72 14.31
N ARG A 20 -17.14 -60.53 14.86
CA ARG A 20 -18.32 -60.04 15.60
C ARG A 20 -17.81 -59.28 16.84
N LYS A 21 -18.13 -57.99 16.99
CA LYS A 21 -18.21 -57.33 18.30
C LYS A 21 -18.96 -55.99 18.24
N LYS A 22 -20.01 -55.93 19.05
CA LYS A 22 -20.72 -54.76 19.61
C LYS A 22 -21.29 -53.73 18.62
N LYS A 23 -22.62 -53.61 18.65
CA LYS A 23 -23.47 -52.56 18.05
C LYS A 23 -23.13 -51.19 18.66
N LYS A 24 -21.95 -50.66 18.33
CA LYS A 24 -21.53 -49.30 18.64
C LYS A 24 -22.19 -48.43 17.57
N LEU A 25 -23.10 -47.53 17.96
CA LEU A 25 -23.66 -46.52 17.06
C LEU A 25 -22.47 -45.79 16.39
N LEU A 26 -22.15 -46.19 15.16
CA LEU A 26 -21.29 -45.44 14.27
C LEU A 26 -22.11 -44.21 13.88
N GLN A 27 -21.88 -43.12 14.60
CA GLN A 27 -22.32 -41.81 14.14
C GLN A 27 -21.63 -41.61 12.79
N ARG A 28 -22.37 -41.80 11.69
CA ARG A 28 -21.87 -41.66 10.32
C ARG A 28 -21.25 -40.26 10.23
N VAL A 29 -19.93 -40.19 10.14
CA VAL A 29 -19.22 -38.92 9.92
C VAL A 29 -19.47 -38.58 8.45
N ILE A 30 -20.52 -37.79 8.21
CA ILE A 30 -20.88 -37.35 6.86
C ILE A 30 -19.84 -36.30 6.43
N PRO A 31 -19.18 -36.46 5.27
CA PRO A 31 -18.31 -35.43 4.70
C PRO A 31 -19.07 -34.10 4.58
N LYS A 32 -18.40 -32.95 4.76
CA LYS A 32 -19.01 -31.59 4.80
C LYS A 32 -19.87 -31.19 3.57
N GLU A 33 -19.88 -32.02 2.53
CA GLU A 33 -20.47 -31.79 1.21
C GLU A 33 -21.71 -32.65 0.92
N LEU A 34 -22.13 -33.48 1.88
CA LEU A 34 -23.25 -34.40 1.73
C LEU A 34 -24.26 -34.20 2.87
N GLU A 35 -25.55 -34.32 2.58
CA GLU A 35 -26.61 -34.20 3.59
C GLU A 35 -27.34 -35.53 3.73
N TYR A 36 -27.55 -35.97 4.98
CA TYR A 36 -28.20 -37.23 5.29
C TYR A 36 -29.67 -36.99 5.59
N THR A 37 -30.56 -37.67 4.86
CA THR A 37 -32.01 -37.48 4.96
C THR A 37 -32.65 -38.02 6.25
N GLY A 38 -31.89 -38.76 7.07
CA GLY A 38 -32.36 -39.33 8.32
C GLY A 38 -33.03 -40.69 8.14
N ASP A 39 -32.85 -41.56 9.13
CA ASP A 39 -33.49 -42.88 9.16
C ASP A 39 -34.95 -42.77 9.58
N THR A 40 -35.79 -43.61 9.00
CA THR A 40 -37.20 -43.70 9.38
C THR A 40 -37.41 -44.85 10.36
N TYR A 41 -37.99 -44.56 11.53
CA TYR A 41 -38.27 -45.54 12.58
C TYR A 41 -39.77 -45.65 12.85
N CYS A 42 -40.23 -46.86 13.20
CA CYS A 42 -41.58 -47.08 13.70
C CYS A 42 -41.77 -46.36 15.04
N ARG A 43 -42.78 -45.50 15.16
CA ARG A 43 -43.00 -44.69 16.38
C ARG A 43 -43.39 -45.52 17.61
N ILE A 44 -43.93 -46.72 17.40
CA ILE A 44 -44.48 -47.57 18.46
C ILE A 44 -43.40 -48.53 18.97
N CYS A 45 -42.79 -49.32 18.09
CA CYS A 45 -41.81 -50.34 18.48
C CYS A 45 -40.34 -49.90 18.30
N LYS A 46 -40.09 -48.69 17.77
CA LYS A 46 -38.76 -48.11 17.50
C LYS A 46 -37.88 -48.92 16.54
N THR A 47 -38.44 -49.91 15.85
CA THR A 47 -37.72 -50.67 14.82
C THR A 47 -37.44 -49.78 13.61
N LEU A 48 -36.22 -49.88 13.07
CA LEU A 48 -35.82 -49.21 11.84
C LEU A 48 -36.67 -49.73 10.67
N LEU A 49 -37.31 -48.83 9.95
CA LEU A 49 -38.16 -49.16 8.80
C LEU A 49 -37.44 -48.90 7.48
N GLU A 50 -36.68 -47.81 7.38
CA GLU A 50 -35.89 -47.48 6.19
C GLU A 50 -34.64 -46.68 6.58
N GLU A 51 -33.49 -47.04 6.01
CA GLU A 51 -32.26 -46.25 6.13
C GLU A 51 -32.35 -44.97 5.30
N GLY A 52 -31.94 -43.86 5.88
CA GLY A 52 -31.82 -42.59 5.17
C GLY A 52 -30.81 -42.67 4.02
N LYS A 53 -31.04 -41.87 2.99
CA LYS A 53 -30.14 -41.71 1.84
C LYS A 53 -29.21 -40.52 2.04
N ILE A 54 -28.00 -40.64 1.51
CA ILE A 54 -27.05 -39.53 1.40
C ILE A 54 -27.36 -38.80 0.09
N LEU A 55 -27.74 -37.52 0.18
CA LEU A 55 -27.96 -36.68 -0.99
C LEU A 55 -26.77 -35.75 -1.20
N PRO A 56 -26.36 -35.51 -2.47
CA PRO A 56 -25.33 -34.52 -2.77
C PRO A 56 -25.87 -33.12 -2.42
N LYS A 57 -25.06 -32.31 -1.75
CA LYS A 57 -25.39 -30.91 -1.53
C LYS A 57 -25.53 -30.23 -2.89
N LEU A 58 -26.68 -29.59 -3.13
CA LEU A 58 -26.91 -28.87 -4.38
C LEU A 58 -25.87 -27.74 -4.51
N GLU A 59 -25.11 -27.76 -5.59
CA GLU A 59 -24.14 -26.72 -5.92
C GLU A 59 -24.81 -25.34 -6.03
N HIS A 60 -24.12 -24.32 -5.53
CA HIS A 60 -24.64 -22.96 -5.55
C HIS A 60 -24.61 -22.37 -6.97
N GLN A 61 -25.73 -21.77 -7.38
CA GLN A 61 -25.80 -20.97 -8.61
C GLN A 61 -25.48 -19.51 -8.31
N TRP A 62 -24.20 -19.14 -8.39
CA TRP A 62 -23.73 -17.79 -8.13
C TRP A 62 -24.10 -16.83 -9.28
N ASN A 63 -24.29 -15.54 -8.96
CA ASN A 63 -24.31 -14.48 -9.96
C ASN A 63 -22.90 -14.14 -10.46
N ASP A 64 -22.77 -13.13 -11.33
CA ASP A 64 -21.50 -12.73 -11.95
C ASP A 64 -20.55 -11.99 -10.97
N GLY A 65 -20.97 -11.82 -9.71
CA GLY A 65 -20.24 -11.07 -8.70
C GLY A 65 -20.50 -9.56 -8.79
N THR A 66 -20.41 -8.88 -7.65
CA THR A 66 -20.58 -7.43 -7.55
C THR A 66 -19.46 -6.86 -6.69
N VAL A 67 -18.76 -5.84 -7.18
CA VAL A 67 -17.72 -5.17 -6.39
C VAL A 67 -18.41 -4.39 -5.27
N THR A 68 -18.33 -4.92 -4.05
CA THR A 68 -18.96 -4.31 -2.86
C THR A 68 -18.02 -3.33 -2.16
N LYS A 69 -16.71 -3.48 -2.38
CA LYS A 69 -15.69 -2.56 -1.89
C LYS A 69 -14.60 -2.40 -2.94
N ARG A 70 -14.34 -1.16 -3.35
CA ARG A 70 -13.25 -0.89 -4.31
C ARG A 70 -11.90 -1.01 -3.61
N ALA A 71 -10.95 -1.67 -4.26
CA ALA A 71 -9.57 -1.70 -3.79
C ALA A 71 -8.96 -0.29 -3.84
N THR A 72 -8.15 0.03 -2.84
CA THR A 72 -7.32 1.25 -2.79
C THR A 72 -5.85 0.84 -2.69
N TYR A 73 -4.94 1.81 -2.58
CA TYR A 73 -3.53 1.50 -2.32
C TYR A 73 -3.26 0.95 -0.91
N GLU A 74 -4.15 1.27 0.04
CA GLU A 74 -4.00 0.89 1.45
C GLU A 74 -4.85 -0.33 1.82
N THR A 75 -6.00 -0.50 1.17
CA THR A 75 -6.99 -1.52 1.52
C THR A 75 -7.37 -2.39 0.33
N ALA A 76 -7.42 -3.71 0.54
CA ALA A 76 -8.04 -4.64 -0.41
C ALA A 76 -9.51 -4.27 -0.68
N GLY A 77 -9.97 -4.61 -1.88
CA GLY A 77 -11.38 -4.53 -2.26
C GLY A 77 -12.10 -5.85 -1.99
N GLU A 78 -13.39 -5.89 -2.27
CA GLU A 78 -14.24 -7.07 -2.08
C GLU A 78 -15.16 -7.26 -3.28
N LEU A 79 -15.20 -8.50 -3.78
CA LEU A 79 -16.11 -8.99 -4.80
C LEU A 79 -17.08 -9.97 -4.16
N THR A 80 -18.36 -9.62 -4.12
CA THR A 80 -19.40 -10.43 -3.50
C THR A 80 -20.24 -11.14 -4.55
N TYR A 81 -20.26 -12.46 -4.48
CA TYR A 81 -21.16 -13.35 -5.20
C TYR A 81 -22.38 -13.65 -4.33
N ARG A 82 -23.57 -13.62 -4.93
CA ARG A 82 -24.83 -13.99 -4.29
C ARG A 82 -25.44 -15.16 -5.03
N CYS A 83 -25.84 -16.20 -4.31
CA CYS A 83 -26.50 -17.31 -4.96
C CYS A 83 -27.93 -16.87 -5.34
N ARG A 84 -28.34 -17.19 -6.58
CA ARG A 84 -29.65 -16.82 -7.12
C ARG A 84 -30.79 -17.66 -6.53
N LYS A 85 -30.45 -18.80 -5.90
CA LYS A 85 -31.41 -19.78 -5.36
C LYS A 85 -31.55 -19.74 -3.84
N CYS A 86 -30.47 -19.47 -3.12
CA CYS A 86 -30.46 -19.34 -1.67
C CYS A 86 -29.69 -18.07 -1.31
N ALA A 87 -30.10 -17.33 -0.29
CA ALA A 87 -29.50 -16.03 0.08
C ALA A 87 -28.02 -16.08 0.53
N ALA A 88 -27.33 -17.21 0.34
CA ALA A 88 -25.92 -17.41 0.57
C ALA A 88 -25.06 -16.39 -0.18
N LYS A 89 -23.93 -16.02 0.44
CA LYS A 89 -22.94 -15.09 -0.11
C LYS A 89 -21.57 -15.74 -0.10
N ARG A 90 -20.79 -15.48 -1.15
CA ARG A 90 -19.36 -15.79 -1.21
C ARG A 90 -18.60 -14.49 -1.47
N ILE A 91 -17.69 -14.13 -0.58
CA ILE A 91 -16.91 -12.90 -0.68
C ILE A 91 -15.47 -13.28 -1.03
N ILE A 92 -14.94 -12.67 -2.08
CA ILE A 92 -13.54 -12.83 -2.50
C ILE A 92 -12.85 -11.49 -2.31
N SER A 93 -11.63 -11.53 -1.76
CA SER A 93 -10.77 -10.35 -1.62
C SER A 93 -10.17 -9.96 -2.97
N ILE A 94 -10.30 -8.69 -3.34
CA ILE A 94 -9.61 -8.09 -4.49
C ILE A 94 -8.31 -7.48 -3.98
N GLU A 95 -7.19 -7.80 -4.62
CA GLU A 95 -5.90 -7.26 -4.23
C GLU A 95 -5.88 -5.73 -4.23
N LYS A 96 -5.10 -5.15 -3.31
CA LYS A 96 -4.89 -3.70 -3.23
C LYS A 96 -4.19 -3.18 -4.49
N LEU A 97 -4.39 -1.90 -4.80
CA LEU A 97 -3.74 -1.26 -5.93
C LEU A 97 -2.23 -1.16 -5.71
N ALA A 98 -1.46 -1.40 -6.78
CA ALA A 98 -0.02 -1.20 -6.76
C ALA A 98 0.32 0.29 -6.66
N TYR A 99 1.19 0.66 -5.73
CA TYR A 99 1.63 2.05 -5.57
C TYR A 99 2.33 2.58 -6.84
N PRO A 100 2.22 3.90 -7.10
CA PRO A 100 2.97 4.56 -8.16
C PRO A 100 4.47 4.29 -8.04
N LYS A 101 5.09 3.89 -9.16
CA LYS A 101 6.50 3.50 -9.21
C LYS A 101 7.42 4.67 -8.83
N ALA A 102 8.61 4.34 -8.36
CA ALA A 102 9.65 5.34 -8.15
C ALA A 102 9.91 6.07 -9.47
N GLY A 103 9.95 7.39 -9.40
CA GLY A 103 10.17 8.26 -10.54
C GLY A 103 8.92 8.89 -11.16
N THR A 104 7.71 8.45 -10.78
CA THR A 104 6.47 9.17 -11.13
C THR A 104 6.52 10.59 -10.56
N SER A 105 6.14 11.58 -11.37
CA SER A 105 6.08 12.99 -10.98
C SER A 105 4.65 13.48 -10.80
N TYR A 106 4.45 14.37 -9.84
CA TYR A 106 3.20 15.09 -9.59
C TYR A 106 3.46 16.59 -9.51
N THR A 107 2.58 17.40 -10.09
CA THR A 107 2.63 18.86 -9.97
C THR A 107 1.57 19.34 -8.99
N ILE A 108 2.00 19.97 -7.90
CA ILE A 108 1.13 20.52 -6.85
C ILE A 108 1.52 21.98 -6.63
N SER A 109 0.55 22.89 -6.81
CA SER A 109 0.74 24.34 -6.61
C SER A 109 1.95 24.90 -7.38
N GLY A 110 2.16 24.44 -8.62
CA GLY A 110 3.28 24.87 -9.47
C GLY A 110 4.65 24.28 -9.08
N ASN A 111 4.69 23.31 -8.17
CA ASN A 111 5.89 22.60 -7.75
C ASN A 111 5.82 21.14 -8.18
N GLU A 112 6.91 20.60 -8.71
CA GLU A 112 7.00 19.23 -9.19
C GLU A 112 7.69 18.34 -8.15
N TYR A 113 7.01 17.25 -7.79
CA TYR A 113 7.46 16.26 -6.82
C TYR A 113 7.60 14.91 -7.50
N LYS A 114 8.73 14.24 -7.28
CA LYS A 114 9.05 12.93 -7.84
C LYS A 114 9.02 11.86 -6.75
N VAL A 115 8.32 10.76 -6.97
CA VAL A 115 8.27 9.61 -6.04
C VAL A 115 9.67 9.03 -5.90
N SER A 116 10.19 9.02 -4.67
CA SER A 116 11.44 8.33 -4.32
C SER A 116 11.18 6.96 -3.73
N LYS A 117 10.09 6.82 -2.97
CA LYS A 117 9.65 5.55 -2.40
C LYS A 117 8.15 5.38 -2.67
N PRO A 118 7.75 4.36 -3.46
CA PRO A 118 6.34 4.09 -3.75
C PRO A 118 5.49 4.09 -2.49
N GLY A 119 4.38 4.83 -2.52
CA GLY A 119 3.43 4.96 -1.42
C GLY A 119 3.89 5.72 -0.18
N ALA A 120 5.12 6.26 -0.14
CA ALA A 120 5.67 6.79 1.10
C ALA A 120 6.36 8.16 0.96
N GLU A 121 7.24 8.33 -0.02
CA GLU A 121 8.14 9.49 -0.05
C GLU A 121 8.28 10.12 -1.43
N VAL A 122 8.45 11.44 -1.43
CA VAL A 122 8.70 12.25 -2.62
C VAL A 122 9.84 13.25 -2.42
N ILE A 123 10.44 13.65 -3.53
CA ILE A 123 11.49 14.65 -3.64
C ILE A 123 10.93 15.84 -4.43
N LEU A 124 11.09 17.06 -3.92
CA LEU A 124 10.80 18.25 -4.70
C LEU A 124 11.88 18.44 -5.77
N VAL A 125 11.54 18.30 -7.05
CA VAL A 125 12.52 18.35 -8.16
C VAL A 125 12.51 19.65 -8.95
N LYS A 126 11.40 20.41 -8.92
CA LYS A 126 11.26 21.68 -9.63
C LYS A 126 10.23 22.56 -8.94
N THR A 127 10.40 23.87 -9.05
CA THR A 127 9.48 24.85 -8.49
C THR A 127 9.10 25.93 -9.48
N SER A 128 7.99 26.60 -9.20
CA SER A 128 7.56 27.76 -9.97
C SER A 128 8.58 28.90 -9.89
N LYS A 129 8.89 29.48 -11.04
CA LYS A 129 9.78 30.65 -11.17
C LYS A 129 9.04 31.99 -11.13
N THR A 130 7.72 31.98 -11.01
CA THR A 130 6.89 33.19 -11.03
C THR A 130 6.61 33.74 -9.63
N THR A 131 6.63 32.87 -8.61
CA THR A 131 6.24 33.20 -7.24
C THR A 131 7.40 33.75 -6.40
N LYS A 132 7.13 34.78 -5.59
CA LYS A 132 8.09 35.36 -4.63
C LYS A 132 8.31 34.51 -3.38
N ASN A 133 7.30 33.74 -2.98
CA ASN A 133 7.29 32.95 -1.77
C ASN A 133 6.92 31.51 -2.10
N VAL A 134 7.73 30.55 -1.64
CA VAL A 134 7.43 29.12 -1.83
C VAL A 134 7.48 28.41 -0.49
N THR A 135 6.48 27.57 -0.24
CA THR A 135 6.45 26.64 0.89
C THR A 135 6.62 25.23 0.37
N VAL A 136 7.68 24.56 0.82
CA VAL A 136 7.87 23.12 0.66
C VAL A 136 7.22 22.47 1.88
N PRO A 137 6.04 21.83 1.73
CA PRO A 137 5.31 21.27 2.85
C PRO A 137 6.02 20.02 3.39
N ALA A 138 5.61 19.56 4.58
CA ALA A 138 6.12 18.31 5.15
C ALA A 138 5.55 17.07 4.44
N GLN A 139 4.36 17.20 3.87
CA GLN A 139 3.63 16.17 3.14
C GLN A 139 2.88 16.78 1.95
N ILE A 140 2.61 15.96 0.94
CA ILE A 140 1.71 16.29 -0.17
C ILE A 140 0.69 15.17 -0.34
N TYR A 141 -0.44 15.49 -0.96
CA TYR A 141 -1.47 14.52 -1.33
C TYR A 141 -1.56 14.44 -2.84
N ALA A 142 -1.42 13.24 -3.40
CA ALA A 142 -1.52 12.99 -4.84
C ALA A 142 -2.11 11.62 -5.10
N GLN A 143 -3.10 11.54 -5.99
CA GLN A 143 -3.73 10.27 -6.40
C GLN A 143 -4.23 9.42 -5.21
N GLY A 144 -4.86 10.03 -4.20
CA GLY A 144 -5.35 9.27 -3.05
C GLY A 144 -4.28 8.89 -2.01
N ILE A 145 -3.02 9.28 -2.22
CA ILE A 145 -1.89 8.88 -1.38
C ILE A 145 -1.28 10.11 -0.71
N THR A 146 -1.00 9.99 0.59
CA THR A 146 -0.21 10.98 1.33
C THR A 146 1.27 10.63 1.29
N TYR A 147 2.07 11.48 0.66
CA TYR A 147 3.53 11.32 0.59
C TYR A 147 4.24 12.26 1.56
N LYS A 148 5.28 11.76 2.23
CA LYS A 148 6.23 12.61 2.97
C LYS A 148 7.19 13.27 2.00
N VAL A 149 7.36 14.58 2.10
CA VAL A 149 8.41 15.30 1.35
C VAL A 149 9.70 15.20 2.14
N THR A 150 10.63 14.38 1.67
CA THR A 150 11.86 14.07 2.42
C THR A 150 13.08 14.81 1.88
N SER A 151 13.05 15.27 0.63
CA SER A 151 14.21 15.91 0.02
C SER A 151 13.87 17.09 -0.89
N ILE A 152 14.80 18.04 -0.96
CA ILE A 152 14.86 19.04 -2.04
C ILE A 152 15.91 18.59 -3.05
N GLY A 153 15.47 18.33 -4.28
CA GLY A 153 16.25 17.85 -5.39
C GLY A 153 17.34 18.82 -5.85
N ALA A 154 18.33 18.30 -6.57
CA ALA A 154 19.34 19.14 -7.20
C ALA A 154 18.65 20.09 -8.18
N LYS A 155 19.07 21.37 -8.17
CA LYS A 155 18.51 22.41 -9.04
C LYS A 155 16.99 22.69 -8.88
N ALA A 156 16.33 22.24 -7.82
CA ALA A 156 14.88 22.39 -7.65
C ALA A 156 14.35 23.85 -7.71
N PHE A 157 15.16 24.81 -7.26
CA PHE A 157 14.89 26.26 -7.31
C PHE A 157 15.87 26.99 -8.24
N ASN A 158 16.60 26.27 -9.10
CA ASN A 158 17.66 26.86 -9.91
C ASN A 158 17.19 28.06 -10.74
N ASN A 159 18.01 29.13 -10.74
CA ASN A 159 17.78 30.36 -11.50
C ASN A 159 16.44 31.04 -11.17
N ASN A 160 15.90 30.82 -9.97
CA ASN A 160 14.66 31.47 -9.56
C ASN A 160 14.92 32.93 -9.15
N LYS A 161 14.85 33.83 -10.13
CA LYS A 161 15.14 35.25 -9.97
C LYS A 161 14.04 36.02 -9.23
N LYS A 162 12.80 35.51 -9.14
CA LYS A 162 11.70 36.19 -8.43
C LYS A 162 11.57 35.76 -6.97
N LEU A 163 12.11 34.60 -6.62
CA LEU A 163 12.02 34.02 -5.29
C LEU A 163 12.76 34.87 -4.25
N THR A 164 12.05 35.22 -3.18
CA THR A 164 12.54 36.03 -2.05
C THR A 164 12.52 35.28 -0.72
N LYS A 165 11.54 34.39 -0.53
CA LYS A 165 11.37 33.61 0.70
C LYS A 165 11.04 32.15 0.39
N VAL A 166 11.67 31.25 1.13
CA VAL A 166 11.34 29.81 1.12
C VAL A 166 11.07 29.33 2.53
N THR A 167 10.02 28.54 2.70
CA THR A 167 9.75 27.80 3.93
C THR A 167 9.89 26.31 3.65
N ILE A 168 10.79 25.62 4.36
CA ILE A 168 11.08 24.20 4.21
C ILE A 168 10.42 23.45 5.38
N GLY A 169 9.63 22.43 5.06
CA GLY A 169 8.88 21.60 6.01
C GLY A 169 9.74 20.79 6.99
N THR A 170 9.07 20.15 7.94
CA THR A 170 9.69 19.42 9.05
C THR A 170 10.32 18.09 8.64
N ASN A 171 9.74 17.39 7.66
CA ASN A 171 10.17 16.04 7.24
C ASN A 171 11.39 16.02 6.31
N ILE A 172 11.96 17.19 5.99
CA ILE A 172 13.04 17.29 5.00
C ILE A 172 14.35 16.82 5.62
N VAL A 173 14.86 15.68 5.17
CA VAL A 173 16.13 15.09 5.63
C VAL A 173 17.30 15.45 4.73
N LYS A 174 17.05 15.88 3.48
CA LYS A 174 18.10 16.19 2.50
C LYS A 174 17.84 17.45 1.68
N ILE A 175 18.89 18.26 1.50
CA ILE A 175 18.93 19.39 0.56
C ILE A 175 20.13 19.19 -0.37
N ASN A 176 19.85 18.83 -1.62
CA ASN A 176 20.89 18.52 -2.59
C ASN A 176 21.70 19.75 -3.03
N SER A 177 22.89 19.48 -3.57
CA SER A 177 23.75 20.50 -4.19
C SER A 177 22.99 21.31 -5.24
N ASN A 178 23.28 22.61 -5.30
CA ASN A 178 22.67 23.54 -6.24
C ASN A 178 21.14 23.65 -6.17
N ALA A 179 20.48 23.16 -5.11
CA ALA A 179 19.03 23.26 -4.96
C ALA A 179 18.52 24.70 -5.16
N PHE A 180 19.23 25.70 -4.62
CA PHE A 180 18.93 27.13 -4.73
C PHE A 180 20.00 27.88 -5.55
N PHE A 181 20.59 27.23 -6.55
CA PHE A 181 21.62 27.83 -7.38
C PHE A 181 21.11 29.10 -8.08
N ASN A 182 21.90 30.17 -8.04
CA ASN A 182 21.62 31.44 -8.70
C ASN A 182 20.26 32.07 -8.33
N CYS A 183 19.74 31.78 -7.13
CA CYS A 183 18.56 32.46 -6.57
C CYS A 183 18.96 33.85 -6.04
N LYS A 184 19.24 34.78 -6.96
CA LYS A 184 19.84 36.09 -6.63
C LYS A 184 18.99 36.96 -5.70
N ASN A 185 17.67 36.79 -5.69
CA ASN A 185 16.75 37.58 -4.85
C ASN A 185 16.30 36.86 -3.58
N LEU A 186 16.77 35.64 -3.32
CA LEU A 186 16.37 34.84 -2.16
C LEU A 186 16.99 35.40 -0.89
N LYS A 187 16.19 36.13 -0.10
CA LYS A 187 16.62 36.80 1.13
C LYS A 187 16.49 35.93 2.37
N THR A 188 15.49 35.04 2.41
CA THR A 188 15.22 34.23 3.62
C THR A 188 14.83 32.81 3.29
N VAL A 189 15.47 31.85 3.95
CA VAL A 189 15.08 30.44 3.93
C VAL A 189 14.81 30.02 5.36
N THR A 190 13.57 29.65 5.64
CA THR A 190 13.15 29.14 6.94
C THR A 190 13.12 27.62 6.88
N ILE A 191 14.01 26.96 7.62
CA ILE A 191 14.08 25.51 7.70
C ILE A 191 13.37 25.07 8.96
N LYS A 192 12.26 24.35 8.86
CA LYS A 192 11.56 23.78 10.03
C LYS A 192 12.10 22.40 10.40
N SER A 193 12.74 21.70 9.45
CA SER A 193 13.36 20.40 9.70
C SER A 193 14.46 20.47 10.76
N VAL A 194 14.55 19.40 11.54
CA VAL A 194 15.55 19.16 12.58
C VAL A 194 16.45 17.97 12.25
N HIS A 195 16.28 17.38 11.07
CA HIS A 195 16.90 16.11 10.66
C HIS A 195 18.07 16.28 9.68
N LEU A 196 18.48 17.53 9.36
CA LEU A 196 19.59 17.75 8.44
C LEU A 196 20.93 17.49 9.13
N THR A 197 21.84 16.86 8.39
CA THR A 197 23.23 16.61 8.80
C THR A 197 24.19 17.25 7.80
N GLY A 198 25.48 17.31 8.14
CA GLY A 198 26.51 17.81 7.20
C GLY A 198 26.67 16.96 5.93
N LYS A 199 26.21 15.70 5.94
CA LYS A 199 26.19 14.83 4.76
C LYS A 199 24.96 15.08 3.88
N THR A 200 23.84 15.50 4.47
CA THR A 200 22.55 15.61 3.76
C THR A 200 22.19 17.04 3.36
N ALA A 201 22.87 18.04 3.93
CA ALA A 201 22.75 19.43 3.53
C ALA A 201 24.15 20.04 3.38
N ASN A 202 24.38 20.77 2.29
CA ASN A 202 25.67 21.39 2.01
C ASN A 202 25.47 22.88 1.65
N LYS A 203 26.38 23.75 2.06
CA LYS A 203 26.43 25.17 1.66
C LYS A 203 26.36 25.37 0.13
N LYS A 204 26.84 24.42 -0.67
CA LYS A 204 26.74 24.42 -2.14
C LYS A 204 25.29 24.43 -2.64
N ALA A 205 24.31 24.05 -1.82
CA ALA A 205 22.89 24.21 -2.13
C ALA A 205 22.53 25.68 -2.43
N PHE A 206 23.22 26.65 -1.83
CA PHE A 206 22.97 28.09 -1.96
C PHE A 206 24.07 28.81 -2.75
N LYS A 207 24.79 28.10 -3.63
CA LYS A 207 25.83 28.73 -4.47
C LYS A 207 25.21 29.83 -5.34
N ASN A 208 25.83 31.01 -5.35
CA ASN A 208 25.35 32.21 -6.05
C ASN A 208 23.95 32.69 -5.62
N ALA A 209 23.48 32.33 -4.41
CA ALA A 209 22.31 32.95 -3.81
C ALA A 209 22.62 34.38 -3.34
N HIS A 210 21.59 35.12 -2.93
CA HIS A 210 21.74 36.50 -2.45
C HIS A 210 22.79 36.61 -1.31
N LYS A 211 23.68 37.61 -1.40
CA LYS A 211 24.80 37.79 -0.45
C LYS A 211 24.34 37.94 1.01
N LYS A 212 23.18 38.59 1.25
CA LYS A 212 22.58 38.78 2.59
C LYS A 212 21.56 37.69 2.97
N LEU A 213 21.60 36.51 2.34
CA LEU A 213 20.70 35.41 2.65
C LEU A 213 20.76 35.03 4.14
N VAL A 214 19.58 34.94 4.77
CA VAL A 214 19.43 34.47 6.14
C VAL A 214 18.75 33.10 6.15
N ILE A 215 19.39 32.14 6.80
CA ILE A 215 18.81 30.84 7.10
C ILE A 215 18.22 30.89 8.52
N ARG A 216 16.90 30.77 8.64
CA ARG A 216 16.20 30.71 9.93
C ARG A 216 15.96 29.26 10.31
N VAL A 217 16.32 28.88 11.53
CA VAL A 217 16.29 27.48 11.98
C VAL A 217 15.70 27.35 13.39
N PRO A 218 15.25 26.15 13.81
CA PRO A 218 14.80 25.94 15.18
C PRO A 218 15.98 26.11 16.16
N LYS A 219 15.72 26.76 17.30
CA LYS A 219 16.74 27.07 18.32
C LYS A 219 17.58 25.83 18.70
N LYS A 220 16.93 24.67 18.87
CA LYS A 220 17.58 23.41 19.26
C LYS A 220 18.65 22.89 18.29
N VAL A 221 18.53 23.14 16.98
CA VAL A 221 19.49 22.67 15.97
C VAL A 221 20.41 23.78 15.44
N LYS A 222 20.29 25.01 15.96
CA LYS A 222 21.02 26.20 15.48
C LYS A 222 22.53 26.01 15.44
N ARG A 223 23.12 25.40 16.47
CA ARG A 223 24.57 25.14 16.55
C ARG A 223 25.04 24.19 15.43
N ILE A 224 24.27 23.13 15.17
CA ILE A 224 24.57 22.15 14.12
C ILE A 224 24.44 22.81 12.75
N TYR A 225 23.35 23.56 12.53
CA TYR A 225 23.06 24.15 11.21
C TYR A 225 24.01 25.29 10.86
N LYS A 226 24.54 26.02 11.85
CA LYS A 226 25.67 26.96 11.65
C LYS A 226 26.90 26.28 11.06
N LYS A 227 27.21 25.04 11.48
CA LYS A 227 28.33 24.25 10.92
C LYS A 227 28.02 23.78 9.50
N ILE A 228 26.80 23.28 9.27
CA ILE A 228 26.34 22.82 7.95
C ILE A 228 26.40 23.94 6.90
N PHE A 229 25.89 25.13 7.25
CA PHE A 229 25.79 26.28 6.37
C PHE A 229 26.90 27.31 6.61
N LYS A 230 28.14 26.85 6.82
CA LYS A 230 29.31 27.72 7.04
C LYS A 230 29.44 28.75 5.90
N GLY A 231 29.51 30.04 6.27
CA GLY A 231 29.55 31.17 5.35
C GLY A 231 28.19 31.86 5.09
N LEU A 232 27.09 31.31 5.62
CA LEU A 232 25.77 31.95 5.57
C LEU A 232 25.34 32.44 6.96
N LYS A 233 24.46 33.45 6.98
CA LYS A 233 23.89 33.96 8.23
C LYS A 233 22.80 33.03 8.74
N VAL A 234 23.09 32.23 9.77
CA VAL A 234 22.12 31.32 10.40
C VAL A 234 21.57 31.95 11.70
N LYS A 235 20.26 32.18 11.76
CA LYS A 235 19.53 32.77 12.89
C LYS A 235 18.58 31.79 13.57
#